data_AF-A0AAP0SDC0-F1
#
_entry.id   AF-A0AAP0SDC0-F1
#
_cell.length_a   1.000
_cell.length_b   1.000
_cell.length_c   1.000
_cell.angle_alpha   90.00
_cell.angle_beta   90.00
_cell.angle_gamma   90.00
#
_symmetry.space_group_name_H-M   'P 1'
#
loop_
_entity.id
_entity.type
_entity.pdbx_description
1 polymer ?
#
loop_
_entity_poly.entity_id
_entity_poly.type
_entity_poly.pdbx_seq_one_letter_code
_entity_poly.pdbx_strand_id
1 'polypeptide(L)'
;MMKGVHFLVAAVLLALVSSFASAFDPSPLQDFCVALNDSASAVFVNGKFCKDPKLATADDFFFSRLQNPRNTENQLDQMLLCLMLT
;
A
#
# COMPACT_ATOMS: atom_id res chain seq x y z
N MET A 1 -20.25 -28.52 -25.94
CA MET A 1 -19.30 -28.85 -24.86
C MET A 1 -18.00 -28.02 -24.89
N MET A 2 -17.47 -27.62 -26.06
CA MET A 2 -16.22 -26.82 -26.16
C MET A 2 -16.30 -25.38 -25.62
N LYS A 3 -17.45 -24.69 -25.74
CA LYS A 3 -17.61 -23.29 -25.32
C LYS A 3 -17.37 -23.06 -23.81
N GLY A 4 -17.75 -24.01 -22.96
CA GLY A 4 -17.55 -23.92 -21.51
C GLY A 4 -16.08 -24.08 -21.09
N VAL A 5 -15.33 -24.93 -21.81
CA VAL A 5 -13.89 -25.12 -21.58
C VAL A 5 -13.11 -23.85 -21.95
N HIS A 6 -13.45 -23.21 -23.07
CA HIS A 6 -12.83 -21.93 -23.45
C HIS A 6 -13.10 -20.81 -22.44
N PHE A 7 -14.33 -20.76 -21.88
CA PHE A 7 -14.66 -19.80 -20.84
C PHE A 7 -13.87 -20.03 -19.55
N LEU A 8 -13.76 -21.28 -19.09
CA LEU A 8 -12.96 -21.63 -17.91
C LEU A 8 -11.47 -21.32 -18.12
N VAL A 9 -10.92 -21.63 -19.29
CA VAL A 9 -9.54 -21.30 -19.63
C VAL A 9 -9.32 -19.79 -19.62
N ALA A 10 -10.24 -19.01 -20.20
CA ALA A 10 -10.16 -17.54 -20.19
C ALA A 10 -10.24 -16.96 -18.76
N ALA A 11 -11.11 -17.50 -17.91
CA ALA A 11 -11.25 -17.07 -16.51
C ALA A 11 -9.98 -17.36 -15.69
N VAL A 12 -9.39 -18.54 -15.85
CA VAL A 12 -8.13 -18.91 -15.18
C VAL A 12 -6.97 -18.03 -15.65
N LEU A 13 -6.86 -17.76 -16.95
CA LEU A 13 -5.83 -16.86 -17.49
C LEU A 13 -5.98 -15.44 -16.96
N LEU A 14 -7.21 -14.92 -16.90
CA LEU A 14 -7.50 -13.58 -16.38
C LEU A 14 -7.15 -13.46 -14.90
N ALA A 15 -7.44 -14.49 -14.09
CA ALA A 15 -7.06 -14.54 -12.68
C ALA A 15 -5.53 -14.63 -12.47
N LEU A 16 -4.81 -15.26 -13.40
CA LEU A 16 -3.35 -15.38 -13.34
C LEU A 16 -2.64 -14.06 -13.61
N VAL A 17 -3.19 -13.20 -14.48
CA VAL A 17 -2.56 -11.92 -14.87
C VAL A 17 -2.94 -10.75 -13.97
N SER A 18 -4.04 -10.84 -13.22
CA SER A 18 -4.54 -9.75 -12.37
C SER A 18 -3.84 -9.62 -11.01
N SER A 19 -2.90 -10.52 -10.68
CA SER A 19 -2.15 -10.51 -9.42
C SER A 19 -0.85 -9.70 -9.45
N PHE A 20 -0.42 -9.20 -10.62
CA PHE A 20 0.83 -8.48 -10.76
C PHE A 20 0.62 -6.97 -10.67
N ALA A 21 1.03 -6.37 -9.55
CA ALA A 21 1.11 -4.93 -9.39
C ALA A 21 2.53 -4.58 -8.94
N SER A 22 3.29 -3.90 -9.80
CA SER A 22 4.66 -3.44 -9.48
C SER A 22 4.63 -1.94 -9.20
N ALA A 23 5.00 -1.56 -7.99
CA ALA A 23 5.30 -0.17 -7.63
C ALA A 23 6.76 -0.08 -7.16
N PHE A 24 7.45 1.00 -7.54
CA PHE A 24 8.82 1.25 -7.10
C PHE A 24 8.91 2.66 -6.54
N ASP A 25 9.36 2.75 -5.30
CA ASP A 25 9.70 4.02 -4.67
C ASP A 25 11.13 4.43 -5.05
N PRO A 26 11.43 5.73 -5.20
CA PRO A 26 12.80 6.19 -5.40
C PRO A 26 13.73 5.65 -4.30
N SER A 27 14.97 5.31 -4.68
CA SER A 27 15.96 4.82 -3.72
C SER A 27 16.13 5.81 -2.57
N PRO A 28 16.11 5.35 -1.31
CA PRO A 28 16.24 6.24 -0.16
C PRO A 28 17.64 6.87 -0.14
N LEU A 29 17.68 8.18 0.12
CA LEU A 29 18.92 8.96 0.23
C LEU A 29 19.62 8.79 1.60
N GLN A 30 18.91 8.24 2.58
CA GLN A 30 19.31 8.11 3.98
C GLN A 30 18.68 6.85 4.59
N ASP A 31 19.16 6.43 5.76
CA ASP A 31 18.73 5.17 6.40
C ASP A 31 17.22 5.12 6.70
N PHE A 32 16.63 6.25 7.11
CA PHE A 32 15.19 6.34 7.38
C PHE A 32 14.64 7.75 7.13
N CYS A 33 13.38 7.84 6.72
CA CYS A 33 12.64 9.11 6.60
C CYS A 33 11.25 8.93 7.23
N VAL A 34 11.10 9.33 8.49
CA VAL A 34 9.80 9.30 9.17
C VAL A 34 8.98 10.47 8.64
N ALA A 35 7.85 10.20 7.99
CA ALA A 35 7.01 11.26 7.43
C ALA A 35 6.42 12.16 8.54
N LEU A 36 6.55 13.48 8.37
CA LEU A 36 5.86 14.45 9.20
C LEU A 36 4.36 14.44 8.87
N ASN A 37 3.53 14.50 9.90
CA ASN A 37 2.08 14.70 9.76
C ASN A 37 1.69 16.16 9.50
N ASP A 38 2.68 17.00 9.19
CA ASP A 38 2.53 18.44 9.22
C ASP A 38 2.04 18.99 7.87
N SER A 39 0.89 19.67 7.90
CA SER A 39 0.31 20.34 6.74
C SER A 39 0.85 21.76 6.55
N ALA A 40 1.72 22.23 7.43
CA ALA A 40 2.22 23.61 7.45
C ALA A 40 3.34 23.91 6.44
N SER A 41 3.84 22.91 5.70
CA SER A 41 4.93 23.14 4.74
C SER A 41 4.41 23.85 3.47
N ALA A 42 4.95 25.04 3.19
CA ALA A 42 4.57 25.87 2.05
C ALA A 42 5.12 25.37 0.70
N VAL A 43 5.84 24.24 0.70
CA VAL A 43 6.52 23.69 -0.49
C VAL A 43 6.01 22.27 -0.75
N PHE A 44 5.66 21.98 -2.00
CA PHE A 44 5.29 20.65 -2.45
C PHE A 44 6.53 19.86 -2.88
N VAL A 45 6.67 18.64 -2.38
CA VAL A 45 7.74 17.70 -2.74
C VAL A 45 7.13 16.39 -3.23
N ASN A 46 7.88 15.62 -4.02
CA ASN A 46 7.46 14.28 -4.42
C ASN A 46 7.59 13.30 -3.23
N GLY A 47 6.53 13.20 -2.43
CA GLY A 47 6.49 12.40 -1.20
C GLY A 47 6.02 13.21 0.01
N LYS A 48 6.70 13.01 1.14
CA LYS A 48 6.45 13.73 2.41
C LYS A 48 7.76 14.29 2.95
N PHE A 49 7.66 15.33 3.76
CA PHE A 49 8.81 15.81 4.51
C PHE A 49 9.19 14.83 5.60
N CYS A 50 10.50 14.61 5.76
CA CYS A 50 11.04 13.77 6.80
C CYS A 50 11.16 14.56 8.12
N LYS A 51 10.86 13.91 9.23
CA LYS A 51 11.19 14.34 10.58
C LYS A 51 12.72 14.44 10.73
N ASP A 52 13.20 15.35 11.57
CA ASP A 52 14.62 15.41 11.93
C ASP A 52 15.05 14.03 12.47
N PRO A 53 16.09 13.39 11.91
CA PRO A 53 16.58 12.09 12.38
C PRO A 53 16.90 12.03 13.86
N LYS A 54 17.30 13.16 14.48
CA LYS A 54 17.61 13.23 15.92
C LYS A 54 16.37 13.20 16.81
N LEU A 55 15.20 13.50 16.23
CA LEU A 55 13.91 13.49 16.94
C LEU A 55 13.15 12.18 16.70
N ALA A 56 13.66 11.29 15.85
CA ALA A 56 13.06 9.99 15.61
C ALA A 56 13.18 9.10 16.85
N THR A 57 12.09 8.43 17.22
CA THR A 57 12.05 7.46 18.33
C THR A 57 11.66 6.09 17.80
N ALA A 58 11.86 5.05 18.62
CA ALA A 58 11.49 3.69 18.24
C ALA A 58 10.00 3.56 17.87
N ASP A 59 9.13 4.30 18.56
CA ASP A 59 7.68 4.31 18.31
C ASP A 59 7.30 4.76 16.90
N ASP A 60 8.13 5.58 16.23
CA ASP A 60 7.88 6.03 14.85
C ASP A 60 7.93 4.87 13.83
N PHE A 61 8.48 3.71 14.21
CA PHE A 61 8.66 2.54 13.34
C PHE A 61 7.69 1.40 13.64
N PHE A 62 6.80 1.55 14.62
CA PHE A 62 5.80 0.56 14.97
C PHE A 62 4.41 0.93 14.46
N PHE A 63 3.71 -0.01 13.82
CA PHE A 63 2.34 0.17 13.34
C PHE A 63 1.41 -0.88 13.93
N SER A 64 0.61 -0.49 14.93
CA SER A 64 -0.34 -1.37 15.62
C SER A 64 -1.74 -1.40 14.98
N ARG A 65 -2.00 -0.56 13.97
CA ARG A 65 -3.34 -0.32 13.43
C ARG A 65 -3.94 -1.50 12.65
N LEU A 66 -3.15 -2.54 12.36
CA LEU A 66 -3.63 -3.79 11.76
C LEU A 66 -4.08 -4.82 12.79
N GLN A 67 -4.01 -4.51 14.09
CA GLN A 67 -4.34 -5.47 15.15
C GLN A 67 -5.86 -5.72 15.27
N ASN A 68 -6.68 -4.74 14.90
CA ASN A 68 -8.14 -4.86 14.94
C ASN A 68 -8.71 -4.93 13.51
N PRO A 69 -9.72 -5.78 13.26
CA PRO A 69 -10.38 -5.81 11.96
C PRO A 69 -11.00 -4.46 11.63
N ARG A 70 -10.82 -4.03 10.39
CA ARG A 70 -11.42 -2.77 9.91
C ARG A 70 -12.91 -2.98 9.63
N ASN A 71 -13.69 -1.90 9.76
CA ASN A 71 -15.10 -1.91 9.41
C ASN A 71 -15.28 -2.26 7.92
N THR A 72 -16.03 -3.34 7.65
CA THR A 72 -16.29 -3.84 6.29
C THR A 72 -17.59 -3.33 5.71
N GLU A 73 -18.41 -2.57 6.47
CA GLU A 73 -19.64 -1.95 5.98
C GLU A 73 -19.33 -0.70 5.13
N ASN A 74 -18.79 -0.92 3.94
CA ASN A 74 -18.65 0.11 2.91
C ASN A 74 -19.36 -0.35 1.64
N GLN A 75 -19.57 0.55 0.68
CA GLN A 75 -20.32 0.24 -0.56
C GLN A 75 -19.75 -0.95 -1.37
N LEU A 76 -18.53 -1.38 -1.08
CA LEU A 76 -17.85 -2.49 -1.76
C LEU A 76 -17.85 -3.77 -0.91
N ASP A 77 -18.34 -3.74 0.33
CA ASP A 77 -18.22 -4.81 1.35
C ASP A 77 -16.78 -5.37 1.46
N GLN A 78 -15.78 -4.53 1.16
CA GLN A 78 -14.39 -4.94 1.07
C GLN A 78 -13.56 -4.28 2.16
N MET A 79 -12.77 -5.08 2.88
CA MET A 79 -11.65 -4.55 3.66
C MET A 79 -10.56 -4.11 2.68
N LEU A 80 -10.42 -2.80 2.43
CA LEU A 80 -9.25 -2.26 1.74
C LEU A 80 -8.05 -2.35 2.69
N LEU A 81 -7.43 -3.53 2.70
CA LEU A 81 -6.10 -3.75 3.22
C LEU A 81 -5.16 -3.47 2.06
N CYS A 82 -4.32 -2.44 2.17
CA CYS A 82 -3.14 -2.33 1.31
C CYS A 82 -2.23 -3.49 1.68
N LEU A 83 -2.52 -4.67 1.14
CA LEU A 83 -1.55 -5.74 1.05
C LEU A 83 -0.48 -5.18 0.11
N MET A 84 0.74 -5.03 0.62
CA MET A 84 1.90 -4.78 -0.22
C MET A 84 2.15 -6.04 -1.05
N LEU A 85 1.34 -6.26 -2.07
CA LEU A 85 1.64 -7.15 -3.18
C LEU A 85 2.71 -6.41 -3.98
N THR A 86 3.95 -6.84 -3.78
CA THR A 86 5.13 -6.40 -4.55
C THR A 86 4.98 -6.68 -6.03
#